data_AF-A0A2W4L8G0-F1
#
_entry.id   AF-A0A2W4L8G0-F1
#
_cell.length_a   1.000
_cell.length_b   1.000
_cell.length_c   1.000
_cell.angle_alpha   90.00
_cell.angle_beta   90.00
_cell.angle_gamma   90.00
#
_symmetry.space_group_name_H-M   'P 1'
#
loop_
_entity.id
_entity.type
_entity.pdbx_description
1 polymer ?
#
loop_
_entity_poly.entity_id
_entity_poly.type
_entity_poly.pdbx_seq_one_letter_code
_entity_poly.pdbx_strand_id
1 'polypeptide(L)'
;LWRESPMPHCGPGERLATMASLLHVDEDGDPLVRTLIADSGLEPADWLRRYLDAYLTPLLHCFYAYELVFMPHGENVILVLDERGIPQRAIFKDLAEEIGVMDPAINLPPGVDRIRARVPDEFKTLSLFTDVFDCFFRFLSALLHENGILTEDEFWAAVAGGVRDYQRDHPEFADRFRRYDLFVPEFALSCLNRLQLRDNQQMVQLNHPDPISGLVLVGTLANPLAG
;
A
#
# COMPACT_ATOMS: atom_id res chain seq x y z
N LEU A 1 -14.30 9.88 -18.22
CA LEU A 1 -14.89 8.73 -17.49
C LEU A 1 -15.79 9.25 -16.38
N TRP A 2 -16.75 8.45 -15.90
CA TRP A 2 -17.49 8.73 -14.66
C TRP A 2 -17.09 7.70 -13.61
N ARG A 3 -16.89 8.14 -12.37
CA ARG A 3 -16.56 7.28 -11.23
C ARG A 3 -17.65 7.44 -10.18
N GLU A 4 -18.10 6.33 -9.64
CA GLU A 4 -19.10 6.31 -8.58
C GLU A 4 -18.58 7.02 -7.32
N SER A 5 -19.43 7.83 -6.69
CA SER A 5 -19.10 8.47 -5.42
C SER A 5 -19.21 7.46 -4.28
N PRO A 6 -18.27 7.43 -3.32
CA PRO A 6 -18.38 6.57 -2.14
C PRO A 6 -19.45 7.03 -1.13
N MET A 7 -19.90 8.29 -1.19
CA MET A 7 -20.83 8.88 -0.20
C MET A 7 -22.14 8.09 0.00
N PRO A 8 -22.82 7.58 -1.04
CA PRO A 8 -24.05 6.80 -0.87
C PRO A 8 -23.86 5.45 -0.16
N HIS A 9 -22.61 4.97 -0.07
CA HIS A 9 -22.24 3.70 0.57
C HIS A 9 -21.76 3.87 2.01
N CYS A 10 -21.83 5.09 2.56
CA CYS A 10 -21.57 5.37 3.95
C CYS A 10 -22.78 5.02 4.82
N GLY A 11 -22.55 4.23 5.85
CA GLY A 11 -23.50 3.99 6.93
C GLY A 11 -23.63 5.21 7.85
N PRO A 12 -24.64 5.21 8.75
CA PRO A 12 -24.80 6.27 9.73
C PRO A 12 -23.54 6.47 10.58
N GLY A 13 -23.09 7.72 10.71
CA GLY A 13 -21.91 8.10 11.51
C GLY A 13 -20.56 7.87 10.81
N GLU A 14 -20.53 7.16 9.68
CA GLU A 14 -19.30 6.96 8.91
C GLU A 14 -18.86 8.23 8.22
N ARG A 15 -17.54 8.41 8.14
CA ARG A 15 -16.88 9.55 7.51
C ARG A 15 -15.88 9.05 6.48
N LEU A 16 -15.61 9.88 5.47
CA LEU A 16 -14.63 9.59 4.44
C LEU A 16 -13.42 10.50 4.60
N ALA A 17 -12.23 9.93 4.48
CA ALA A 17 -10.98 10.66 4.40
C ALA A 17 -10.09 10.06 3.31
N THR A 18 -9.38 10.90 2.56
CA THR A 18 -8.28 10.40 1.71
C THR A 18 -7.21 9.77 2.60
N MET A 19 -6.63 8.64 2.20
CA MET A 19 -5.57 8.00 2.99
C MET A 19 -4.34 8.91 3.12
N ALA A 20 -4.12 9.82 2.16
CA ALA A 20 -3.11 10.86 2.24
C ALA A 20 -3.24 11.73 3.52
N SER A 21 -4.44 11.83 4.11
CA SER A 21 -4.65 12.58 5.35
C SER A 21 -3.90 11.96 6.55
N LEU A 22 -3.53 10.68 6.49
CA LEU A 22 -2.72 10.05 7.55
C LEU A 22 -1.28 10.59 7.60
N LEU A 23 -0.81 11.20 6.50
CA LEU A 23 0.50 11.86 6.42
C LEU A 23 0.39 13.38 6.57
N HIS A 24 -0.80 13.90 6.83
CA HIS A 24 -1.02 15.33 6.94
C HIS A 24 -0.56 15.85 8.30
N VAL A 25 0.18 16.95 8.25
CA VAL A 25 0.59 17.78 9.39
C VAL A 25 0.04 19.17 9.14
N ASP A 26 -0.62 19.75 10.14
CA ASP A 26 -1.19 21.09 10.03
C ASP A 26 -0.13 22.20 10.17
N GLU A 27 -0.57 23.46 10.23
CA GLU A 27 0.32 24.62 10.32
C GLU A 27 1.04 24.76 11.67
N ASP A 28 0.50 24.14 12.73
CA ASP A 28 1.10 24.13 14.07
C ASP A 28 2.05 22.93 14.27
N GLY A 29 2.13 22.03 13.30
CA GLY A 29 2.99 20.85 13.35
C GLY A 29 2.29 19.61 13.90
N ASP A 30 0.97 19.65 14.08
CA ASP A 30 0.20 18.54 14.64
C ASP A 30 -0.25 17.57 13.53
N PRO A 31 0.12 16.28 13.62
CA PRO A 31 -0.29 15.30 12.64
C PRO A 31 -1.75 14.89 12.85
N LEU A 32 -2.55 14.90 11.78
CA LEU A 32 -3.97 14.54 11.85
C LEU A 32 -4.19 13.12 12.40
N VAL A 33 -3.29 12.18 12.11
CA VAL A 33 -3.39 10.80 12.60
C VAL A 33 -3.34 10.71 14.13
N ARG A 34 -2.68 11.66 14.81
CA ARG A 34 -2.72 11.75 16.29
C ARG A 34 -4.15 11.95 16.78
N THR A 35 -4.88 12.86 16.17
CA THR A 35 -6.26 13.18 16.52
C THR A 35 -7.18 12.00 16.23
N LEU A 36 -7.02 11.32 15.07
CA LEU A 36 -7.80 10.11 14.76
C LEU A 36 -7.58 9.00 15.78
N ILE A 37 -6.34 8.78 16.22
CA ILE A 37 -6.02 7.77 17.24
C ILE A 37 -6.61 8.20 18.59
N ALA A 38 -6.43 9.46 19.00
CA ALA A 38 -6.94 9.96 20.28
C ALA A 38 -8.47 9.88 20.37
N ASP A 39 -9.18 10.32 19.33
CA ASP A 39 -10.65 10.28 19.27
C ASP A 39 -11.19 8.85 19.25
N SER A 40 -10.40 7.88 18.75
CA SER A 40 -10.79 6.47 18.70
C SER A 40 -10.90 5.81 20.07
N GLY A 41 -10.15 6.31 21.04
CA GLY A 41 -9.98 5.68 22.35
C GLY A 41 -9.24 4.33 22.32
N LEU A 42 -8.61 3.97 21.20
CA LEU A 42 -7.76 2.78 21.07
C LEU A 42 -6.31 3.11 21.42
N GLU A 43 -5.57 2.08 21.84
CA GLU A 43 -4.12 2.17 21.84
C GLU A 43 -3.61 2.34 20.39
N PRO A 44 -2.52 3.10 20.16
CA PRO A 44 -2.03 3.38 18.81
C PRO A 44 -1.75 2.14 17.96
N ALA A 45 -1.21 1.08 18.56
CA ALA A 45 -0.96 -0.19 17.89
C ALA A 45 -2.26 -0.91 17.44
N ASP A 46 -3.33 -0.82 18.24
CA ASP A 46 -4.63 -1.40 17.91
C ASP A 46 -5.31 -0.63 16.78
N TRP A 47 -5.22 0.71 16.80
CA TRP A 47 -5.70 1.56 15.70
C TRP A 47 -4.94 1.24 14.41
N LEU A 48 -3.62 1.10 14.48
CA LEU A 48 -2.78 0.72 13.34
C LEU A 48 -3.19 -0.66 12.80
N ARG A 49 -3.48 -1.64 13.67
CA ARG A 49 -3.94 -2.96 13.23
C ARG A 49 -5.25 -2.87 12.43
N ARG A 50 -6.21 -2.06 12.87
CA ARG A 50 -7.47 -1.80 12.13
C ARG A 50 -7.22 -1.19 10.76
N TYR A 51 -6.30 -0.22 10.68
CA TYR A 51 -5.88 0.35 9.40
C TYR A 51 -5.25 -0.70 8.47
N LEU A 52 -4.32 -1.51 8.99
CA LEU A 52 -3.66 -2.56 8.21
C LEU A 52 -4.65 -3.62 7.70
N ASP A 53 -5.63 -4.01 8.51
CA ASP A 53 -6.68 -4.94 8.08
C ASP A 53 -7.56 -4.36 6.97
N ALA A 54 -7.85 -3.06 7.03
CA ALA A 54 -8.65 -2.37 6.03
C ALA A 54 -7.89 -2.12 4.71
N TYR A 55 -6.57 -1.89 4.78
CA TYR A 55 -5.75 -1.44 3.65
C TYR A 55 -4.73 -2.48 3.16
N LEU A 56 -3.85 -2.97 4.05
CA LEU A 56 -2.75 -3.87 3.66
C LEU A 56 -3.24 -5.29 3.36
N THR A 57 -4.11 -5.86 4.20
CA THR A 57 -4.59 -7.24 4.04
C THR A 57 -5.24 -7.48 2.67
N PRO A 58 -6.13 -6.61 2.16
CA PRO A 58 -6.66 -6.74 0.79
C PRO A 58 -5.60 -6.68 -0.31
N LEU A 59 -4.55 -5.86 -0.15
CA LEU A 59 -3.44 -5.79 -1.11
C LEU A 59 -2.62 -7.08 -1.12
N LEU A 60 -2.30 -7.63 0.06
CA LEU A 60 -1.65 -8.92 0.20
C LEU A 60 -2.49 -10.01 -0.48
N HIS A 61 -3.80 -10.01 -0.25
CA HIS A 61 -4.69 -10.98 -0.88
C HIS A 61 -4.73 -10.83 -2.40
N CYS A 62 -4.87 -9.61 -2.92
CA CYS A 62 -4.86 -9.37 -4.35
C CYS A 62 -3.54 -9.82 -5.00
N PHE A 63 -2.41 -9.52 -4.38
CA PHE A 63 -1.10 -9.94 -4.83
C PHE A 63 -0.95 -11.47 -4.80
N TYR A 64 -1.19 -12.12 -3.66
CA TYR A 64 -0.91 -13.54 -3.50
C TYR A 64 -1.96 -14.45 -4.15
N ALA A 65 -3.24 -14.07 -4.19
CA ALA A 65 -4.26 -14.89 -4.83
C ALA A 65 -4.32 -14.67 -6.35
N TYR A 66 -4.12 -13.43 -6.80
CA TYR A 66 -4.42 -13.04 -8.19
C TYR A 66 -3.24 -12.39 -8.93
N GLU A 67 -2.07 -12.25 -8.31
CA GLU A 67 -0.97 -11.40 -8.82
C GLU A 67 -1.49 -10.05 -9.33
N LEU A 68 -2.52 -9.54 -8.66
CA LEU A 68 -3.22 -8.29 -8.95
C LEU A 68 -2.63 -7.20 -8.08
N VAL A 69 -2.16 -6.15 -8.73
CA VAL A 69 -1.58 -4.97 -8.09
C VAL A 69 -2.37 -3.72 -8.45
N PHE A 70 -2.22 -2.70 -7.60
CA PHE A 70 -2.82 -1.38 -7.74
C PHE A 70 -1.69 -0.33 -7.68
N MET A 71 -2.07 0.94 -7.77
CA MET A 71 -1.24 2.06 -7.32
C MET A 71 -1.79 2.57 -5.98
N PRO A 72 -1.47 1.92 -4.84
CA PRO A 72 -2.20 2.10 -3.58
C PRO A 72 -1.73 3.32 -2.75
N HIS A 73 -1.22 4.37 -3.39
CA HIS A 73 -0.74 5.55 -2.67
C HIS A 73 -1.87 6.37 -2.05
N GLY A 74 -1.52 7.31 -1.15
CA GLY A 74 -2.45 8.09 -0.32
C GLY A 74 -3.66 8.65 -1.06
N GLU A 75 -3.49 9.18 -2.28
CA GLU A 75 -4.61 9.73 -3.05
C GLU A 75 -5.57 8.65 -3.59
N ASN A 76 -5.10 7.46 -3.95
CA ASN A 76 -5.91 6.42 -4.60
C ASN A 76 -6.71 5.56 -3.63
N VAL A 77 -6.63 5.88 -2.34
CA VAL A 77 -7.31 5.17 -1.28
C VAL A 77 -8.15 6.15 -0.47
N ILE A 78 -9.42 5.81 -0.28
CA ILE A 78 -10.33 6.53 0.60
C ILE A 78 -10.61 5.62 1.80
N LEU A 79 -10.34 6.10 2.99
CA LEU A 79 -10.67 5.43 4.23
C LEU A 79 -12.12 5.75 4.61
N VAL A 80 -12.87 4.71 4.95
CA VAL A 80 -14.13 4.84 5.67
C VAL A 80 -13.82 4.72 7.15
N LEU A 81 -14.05 5.80 7.89
CA LEU A 81 -13.83 5.88 9.33
C LEU A 81 -15.18 5.84 10.05
N ASP A 82 -15.24 5.23 11.23
CA ASP A 82 -16.41 5.37 12.10
C ASP A 82 -16.47 6.77 12.74
N GLU A 83 -17.49 7.02 13.56
CA GLU A 83 -17.70 8.32 14.21
C GLU A 83 -16.56 8.74 15.16
N ARG A 84 -15.71 7.78 15.57
CA ARG A 84 -14.55 7.97 16.45
C ARG A 84 -13.22 7.95 15.68
N GLY A 85 -13.23 7.88 14.35
CA GLY A 85 -12.01 7.88 13.55
C GLY A 85 -11.32 6.52 13.40
N ILE A 86 -12.00 5.40 13.70
CA ILE A 86 -11.45 4.04 13.51
C ILE A 86 -11.65 3.60 12.05
N PRO A 87 -10.60 3.16 11.33
CA PRO A 87 -10.73 2.60 9.99
C PRO A 87 -11.62 1.36 9.96
N GLN A 88 -12.67 1.41 9.14
CA GLN A 88 -13.61 0.29 8.95
C GLN A 88 -13.32 -0.47 7.66
N ARG A 89 -12.98 0.24 6.59
CA ARG A 89 -12.64 -0.31 5.26
C ARG A 89 -11.92 0.73 4.40
N ALA A 90 -11.20 0.25 3.38
CA ALA A 90 -10.60 1.08 2.36
C ALA A 90 -11.34 0.94 1.02
N ILE A 91 -11.44 2.05 0.29
CA ILE A 91 -12.00 2.11 -1.06
C ILE A 91 -10.88 2.53 -2.00
N PHE A 92 -10.59 1.69 -2.99
CA PHE A 92 -9.55 1.94 -3.99
C PHE A 92 -10.16 2.62 -5.24
N LYS A 93 -9.48 3.66 -5.74
CA LYS A 93 -9.85 4.37 -6.97
C LYS A 93 -8.73 4.31 -8.02
N ASP A 94 -8.99 4.92 -9.18
CA ASP A 94 -8.08 4.95 -10.34
C ASP A 94 -7.68 3.57 -10.90
N LEU A 95 -8.63 2.63 -10.88
CA LEU A 95 -8.38 1.23 -11.23
C LEU A 95 -7.95 1.02 -12.69
N ALA A 96 -8.71 1.57 -13.65
CA ALA A 96 -8.57 1.20 -15.06
C ALA A 96 -7.23 1.59 -15.69
N GLU A 97 -6.51 2.54 -15.10
CA GLU A 97 -5.22 3.03 -15.60
C GLU A 97 -4.04 2.47 -14.80
N GLU A 98 -4.28 2.00 -13.57
CA GLU A 98 -3.21 1.67 -12.61
C GLU A 98 -3.13 0.18 -12.21
N ILE A 99 -4.19 -0.61 -12.41
CA ILE A 99 -4.12 -2.03 -12.02
C ILE A 99 -3.27 -2.85 -13.00
N GLY A 100 -2.56 -3.83 -12.45
CA GLY A 100 -1.77 -4.80 -13.21
C GLY A 100 -2.08 -6.22 -12.77
N VAL A 101 -2.17 -7.16 -13.72
CA VAL A 101 -2.16 -8.61 -13.44
C VAL A 101 -0.87 -9.19 -13.99
N MET A 102 -0.03 -9.71 -13.09
CA MET A 102 1.34 -10.13 -13.43
C MET A 102 1.47 -11.63 -13.76
N ASP A 103 0.44 -12.42 -13.46
CA ASP A 103 0.41 -13.85 -13.80
C ASP A 103 -0.10 -14.06 -15.24
N PRO A 104 0.75 -14.55 -16.18
CA PRO A 104 0.33 -14.84 -17.54
C PRO A 104 -0.72 -15.96 -17.64
N ALA A 105 -0.85 -16.82 -16.63
CA ALA A 105 -1.80 -17.94 -16.62
C ALA A 105 -3.23 -17.52 -16.25
N ILE A 106 -3.42 -16.34 -15.64
CA ILE A 106 -4.76 -15.85 -15.29
C ILE A 106 -5.54 -15.50 -16.57
N ASN A 107 -6.71 -16.13 -16.72
CA ASN A 107 -7.62 -15.87 -17.82
C ASN A 107 -8.34 -14.55 -17.59
N LEU A 108 -8.06 -13.55 -18.43
CA LEU A 108 -8.71 -12.25 -18.38
C LEU A 108 -9.86 -12.19 -19.40
N PRO A 109 -11.03 -11.64 -19.03
CA PRO A 109 -12.12 -11.45 -19.97
C PRO A 109 -11.71 -10.61 -21.19
N PRO A 110 -12.34 -10.83 -22.36
CA PRO A 110 -12.17 -9.96 -23.52
C PRO A 110 -12.39 -8.49 -23.14
N GLY A 111 -11.47 -7.61 -23.57
CA GLY A 111 -11.51 -6.17 -23.27
C GLY A 111 -10.76 -5.75 -22.00
N VAL A 112 -10.36 -6.68 -21.14
CA VAL A 112 -9.59 -6.40 -19.91
C VAL A 112 -8.11 -6.80 -20.04
N ASP A 113 -7.73 -7.59 -21.05
CA ASP A 113 -6.36 -8.11 -21.22
C ASP A 113 -5.25 -7.06 -21.22
N ARG A 114 -5.57 -5.79 -21.52
CA ARG A 114 -4.63 -4.66 -21.46
C ARG A 114 -4.00 -4.42 -20.08
N ILE A 115 -4.60 -4.91 -18.99
CA ILE A 115 -4.04 -4.78 -17.64
C ILE A 115 -2.95 -5.82 -17.36
N ARG A 116 -2.69 -6.74 -18.31
CA ARG A 116 -1.66 -7.76 -18.16
C ARG A 116 -0.29 -7.10 -18.18
N ALA A 117 0.42 -7.18 -17.07
CA ALA A 117 1.77 -6.66 -16.92
C ALA A 117 2.78 -7.81 -16.98
N ARG A 118 3.88 -7.62 -17.72
CA ARG A 118 4.95 -8.62 -17.81
C ARG A 118 6.06 -8.26 -16.84
N VAL A 119 5.92 -8.56 -15.56
CA VAL A 119 6.93 -8.21 -14.55
C VAL A 119 7.78 -9.45 -14.22
N PRO A 120 9.13 -9.40 -14.32
CA PRO A 120 9.98 -10.50 -13.84
C PRO A 120 9.73 -10.73 -12.34
N ASP A 121 9.80 -12.00 -11.92
CA ASP A 121 9.39 -12.39 -10.56
C ASP A 121 10.12 -11.63 -9.46
N GLU A 122 11.42 -11.36 -9.65
CA GLU A 122 12.25 -10.63 -8.69
C GLU A 122 11.79 -9.18 -8.44
N PHE A 123 10.97 -8.62 -9.33
CA PHE A 123 10.44 -7.26 -9.21
C PHE A 123 8.98 -7.21 -8.79
N LYS A 124 8.25 -8.33 -8.77
CA LYS A 124 6.80 -8.32 -8.47
C LYS A 124 6.52 -7.78 -7.06
N THR A 125 7.32 -8.16 -6.07
CA THR A 125 7.18 -7.69 -4.69
C THR A 125 7.46 -6.20 -4.51
N LEU A 126 8.07 -5.51 -5.49
CA LEU A 126 8.24 -4.06 -5.44
C LEU A 126 6.91 -3.30 -5.45
N SER A 127 5.83 -3.90 -5.97
CA SER A 127 4.48 -3.32 -5.83
C SER A 127 4.02 -3.17 -4.38
N LEU A 128 4.59 -3.96 -3.45
CA LEU A 128 4.36 -3.82 -2.01
C LEU A 128 5.50 -3.07 -1.34
N PHE A 129 6.75 -3.44 -1.63
CA PHE A 129 7.91 -2.80 -1.00
C PHE A 129 8.07 -1.34 -1.38
N THR A 130 7.93 -0.98 -2.66
CA THR A 130 8.03 0.41 -3.09
C THR A 130 6.75 1.17 -2.76
N ASP A 131 5.60 0.74 -3.28
CA ASP A 131 4.41 1.60 -3.26
C ASP A 131 3.75 1.68 -1.88
N VAL A 132 3.88 0.63 -1.07
CA VAL A 132 3.34 0.60 0.30
C VAL A 132 4.41 0.91 1.33
N PHE A 133 5.54 0.18 1.34
CA PHE A 133 6.49 0.30 2.45
C PHE A 133 7.33 1.58 2.32
N ASP A 134 8.00 1.77 1.19
CA ASP A 134 8.94 2.88 1.01
C ASP A 134 8.22 4.20 0.67
N CYS A 135 7.09 4.16 -0.04
CA CYS A 135 6.39 5.38 -0.49
C CYS A 135 5.24 5.82 0.42
N PHE A 136 4.84 5.00 1.40
CA PHE A 136 3.78 5.37 2.35
C PHE A 136 4.13 5.08 3.80
N PHE A 137 4.38 3.82 4.16
CA PHE A 137 4.66 3.44 5.55
C PHE A 137 5.94 4.04 6.11
N ARG A 138 6.98 4.27 5.29
CA ARG A 138 8.19 4.99 5.70
C ARG A 138 7.84 6.36 6.28
N PHE A 139 6.91 7.08 5.67
CA PHE A 139 6.47 8.39 6.15
C PHE A 139 5.54 8.27 7.37
N LEU A 140 4.59 7.33 7.35
CA LEU A 140 3.65 7.15 8.45
C LEU A 140 4.37 6.68 9.74
N SER A 141 5.29 5.72 9.62
CA SER A 141 6.12 5.23 10.72
C SER A 141 6.94 6.36 11.34
N ALA A 142 7.67 7.11 10.51
CA ALA A 142 8.47 8.25 10.98
C ALA A 142 7.57 9.30 11.67
N LEU A 143 6.43 9.63 11.06
CA LEU A 143 5.51 10.61 11.62
C LEU A 143 4.97 10.20 12.99
N LEU A 144 4.58 8.94 13.17
CA LEU A 144 4.11 8.41 14.46
C LEU A 144 5.23 8.36 15.51
N HIS A 145 6.45 8.01 15.09
CA HIS A 145 7.62 7.93 15.97
C HIS A 145 8.06 9.30 16.47
N GLU A 146 8.27 10.25 15.56
CA GLU A 146 8.70 11.62 15.89
C GLU A 146 7.70 12.35 16.81
N ASN A 147 6.44 11.94 16.75
CA ASN A 147 5.35 12.49 17.55
C ASN A 147 5.08 11.74 18.86
N GLY A 148 5.90 10.73 19.20
CA GLY A 148 5.78 9.95 20.43
C GLY A 148 4.48 9.14 20.52
N ILE A 149 3.89 8.78 19.37
CA ILE A 149 2.62 8.03 19.30
C ILE A 149 2.89 6.53 19.26
N LEU A 150 3.82 6.08 18.43
CA LEU A 150 4.21 4.68 18.28
C LEU A 150 5.66 4.63 17.83
N THR A 151 6.47 3.73 18.39
CA THR A 151 7.85 3.56 17.90
C THR A 151 7.89 2.91 16.52
N GLU A 152 8.99 3.08 15.79
CA GLU A 152 9.19 2.40 14.50
C GLU A 152 9.15 0.88 14.67
N ASP A 153 9.76 0.34 15.73
CA ASP A 153 9.76 -1.09 16.04
C ASP A 153 8.34 -1.62 16.25
N GLU A 154 7.49 -0.90 17.01
CA GLU A 154 6.10 -1.27 17.22
C GLU A 154 5.27 -1.17 15.93
N PHE A 155 5.51 -0.14 15.11
CA PHE A 155 4.84 0.02 13.81
C PHE A 155 5.13 -1.18 12.90
N TRP A 156 6.41 -1.50 12.71
CA TRP A 156 6.82 -2.59 11.83
C TRP A 156 6.51 -3.97 12.42
N ALA A 157 6.50 -4.13 13.74
CA ALA A 157 5.99 -5.33 14.39
C ALA A 157 4.49 -5.55 14.10
N ALA A 158 3.67 -4.48 14.09
CA ALA A 158 2.26 -4.57 13.72
C ALA A 158 2.08 -4.94 12.23
N VAL A 159 2.91 -4.37 11.33
CA VAL A 159 2.92 -4.75 9.91
C VAL A 159 3.32 -6.22 9.74
N ALA A 160 4.41 -6.66 10.38
CA ALA A 160 4.87 -8.05 10.36
C ALA A 160 3.79 -9.00 10.89
N GLY A 161 3.13 -8.64 11.99
CA GLY A 161 2.00 -9.37 12.56
C GLY A 161 0.86 -9.51 11.57
N GLY A 162 0.47 -8.41 10.90
CA GLY A 162 -0.57 -8.42 9.87
C GLY A 162 -0.26 -9.32 8.69
N VAL A 163 0.98 -9.28 8.19
CA VAL A 163 1.43 -10.17 7.10
C VAL A 163 1.40 -11.65 7.55
N ARG A 164 1.91 -11.96 8.76
CA ARG A 164 1.92 -13.33 9.30
C ARG A 164 0.52 -13.87 9.56
N ASP A 165 -0.37 -13.03 10.07
CA ASP A 165 -1.78 -13.39 10.28
C ASP A 165 -2.45 -13.75 8.95
N TYR A 166 -2.29 -12.90 7.92
CA TYR A 166 -2.80 -13.18 6.59
C TYR A 166 -2.26 -14.51 6.03
N GLN A 167 -0.95 -14.74 6.13
CA GLN A 167 -0.30 -15.97 5.66
C GLN A 167 -0.80 -17.23 6.39
N ARG A 168 -1.01 -17.14 7.72
CA ARG A 168 -1.55 -18.23 8.53
C ARG A 168 -2.97 -18.57 8.12
N ASP A 169 -3.79 -17.56 7.83
CA ASP A 169 -5.20 -17.74 7.51
C ASP A 169 -5.42 -18.24 6.06
N HIS A 170 -4.39 -18.18 5.21
CA HIS A 170 -4.44 -18.60 3.79
C HIS A 170 -3.31 -19.59 3.43
N PRO A 171 -3.24 -20.77 4.06
CA PRO A 171 -2.16 -21.74 3.85
C PRO A 171 -2.09 -22.28 2.41
N GLU A 172 -3.17 -22.17 1.63
CA GLU A 172 -3.23 -22.53 0.21
C GLU A 172 -2.26 -21.73 -0.67
N PHE A 173 -1.78 -20.57 -0.22
CA PHE A 173 -0.80 -19.74 -0.95
C PHE A 173 0.64 -19.93 -0.44
N ALA A 174 0.93 -20.95 0.37
CA ALA A 174 2.25 -21.16 0.97
C ALA A 174 3.42 -21.18 -0.03
N ASP A 175 3.24 -21.76 -1.21
CA ASP A 175 4.25 -21.73 -2.28
C ASP A 175 4.51 -20.32 -2.80
N ARG A 176 3.47 -19.48 -2.90
CA ARG A 176 3.59 -18.09 -3.33
C ARG A 176 4.23 -17.23 -2.24
N PHE A 177 3.94 -17.48 -0.96
CA PHE A 177 4.63 -16.81 0.15
C PHE A 177 6.14 -17.10 0.15
N ARG A 178 6.55 -18.34 -0.12
CA ARG A 178 7.97 -18.71 -0.26
C ARG A 178 8.63 -18.08 -1.47
N ARG A 179 7.93 -18.00 -2.60
CA ARG A 179 8.47 -17.43 -3.85
C ARG A 179 8.60 -15.91 -3.78
N TYR A 180 7.63 -15.25 -3.18
CA TYR A 180 7.54 -13.80 -3.05
C TYR A 180 7.57 -13.43 -1.56
N ASP A 181 8.73 -13.68 -0.94
CA ASP A 181 8.92 -13.52 0.49
C ASP A 181 9.01 -12.04 0.89
N LEU A 182 8.11 -11.59 1.77
CA LEU A 182 8.10 -10.24 2.32
C LEU A 182 9.03 -10.06 3.53
N PHE A 183 9.66 -11.13 4.01
CA PHE A 183 10.59 -11.16 5.14
C PHE A 183 12.06 -11.27 4.70
N VAL A 184 12.35 -11.06 3.41
CA VAL A 184 13.73 -10.97 2.89
C VAL A 184 14.52 -9.87 3.61
N PRO A 185 15.85 -9.99 3.81
CA PRO A 185 16.63 -9.01 4.57
C PRO A 185 16.67 -7.62 3.93
N GLU A 186 16.61 -7.55 2.60
CA GLU A 186 16.70 -6.31 1.84
C GLU A 186 15.84 -6.36 0.58
N PHE A 187 15.39 -5.20 0.10
CA PHE A 187 14.70 -5.05 -1.18
C PHE A 187 15.27 -3.86 -2.00
N ALA A 188 15.06 -3.86 -3.32
CA ALA A 188 15.64 -2.83 -4.19
C ALA A 188 15.05 -1.43 -3.91
N LEU A 189 15.91 -0.42 -3.83
CA LEU A 189 15.50 0.98 -3.67
C LEU A 189 15.04 1.56 -5.01
N SER A 190 13.74 1.82 -5.16
CA SER A 190 13.17 2.48 -6.34
C SER A 190 13.04 3.99 -6.13
N CYS A 191 13.82 4.78 -6.87
CA CYS A 191 13.95 6.21 -6.64
C CYS A 191 12.98 7.06 -7.48
N LEU A 192 11.83 7.45 -6.91
CA LEU A 192 10.82 8.25 -7.63
C LEU A 192 11.33 9.61 -8.13
N ASN A 193 12.05 10.36 -7.30
CA ASN A 193 12.61 11.66 -7.72
C ASN A 193 13.60 11.52 -8.90
N ARG A 194 14.35 10.42 -8.97
CA ARG A 194 15.29 10.19 -10.09
C ARG A 194 14.56 9.97 -11.41
N LEU A 195 13.37 9.37 -11.38
CA LEU A 195 12.52 9.25 -12.56
C LEU A 195 12.15 10.63 -13.10
N GLN A 196 11.63 11.50 -12.22
CA GLN A 196 11.21 12.84 -12.60
C GLN A 196 12.39 13.70 -13.06
N LEU A 197 13.54 13.62 -12.39
CA LEU A 197 14.74 14.37 -12.77
C LEU A 197 15.37 13.88 -14.08
N ARG A 198 15.19 12.60 -14.43
CA ARG A 198 15.64 12.04 -15.70
C ARG A 198 14.80 12.57 -16.87
N ASP A 199 13.48 12.58 -16.71
CA ASP A 199 12.54 13.13 -17.68
C ASP A 199 11.26 13.59 -16.98
N ASN A 200 11.07 14.90 -16.86
CA ASN A 200 9.88 15.49 -16.20
C ASN A 200 8.71 15.72 -17.17
N GLN A 201 8.88 15.46 -18.47
CA GLN A 201 7.83 15.59 -19.49
C GLN A 201 7.17 14.23 -19.76
N GLN A 202 7.96 13.15 -19.76
CA GLN A 202 7.49 11.78 -19.94
C GLN A 202 8.26 10.83 -19.00
N MET A 203 7.92 10.85 -17.71
CA MET A 203 8.61 10.08 -16.66
C MET A 203 8.73 8.57 -16.96
N VAL A 204 7.68 8.00 -17.55
CA VAL A 204 7.59 6.59 -17.92
C VAL A 204 7.18 6.48 -19.39
N GLN A 205 7.91 5.66 -20.15
CA GLN A 205 7.59 5.36 -21.54
C GLN A 205 6.63 4.16 -21.60
N LEU A 206 5.33 4.44 -21.79
CA LEU A 206 4.26 3.43 -21.74
C LEU A 206 4.40 2.31 -22.80
N ASN A 207 5.09 2.59 -23.91
CA ASN A 207 5.31 1.64 -25.02
C ASN A 207 6.71 0.99 -24.99
N HIS A 208 7.44 1.12 -23.88
CA HIS A 208 8.79 0.58 -23.81
C HIS A 208 8.78 -0.95 -23.76
N PRO A 209 9.64 -1.65 -24.52
CA PRO A 209 9.66 -3.12 -24.56
C PRO A 209 10.12 -3.76 -23.25
N ASP A 210 10.93 -3.02 -22.47
CA ASP A 210 11.32 -3.41 -21.11
C ASP A 210 10.23 -3.00 -20.10
N PRO A 211 9.56 -3.98 -19.46
CA PRO A 211 8.45 -3.75 -18.52
C PRO A 211 8.86 -3.04 -17.22
N ILE A 212 10.15 -2.98 -16.91
CA ILE A 212 10.67 -2.29 -15.72
C ILE A 212 11.41 -1.00 -16.06
N SER A 213 11.34 -0.52 -17.30
CA SER A 213 11.97 0.73 -17.75
C SER A 213 11.50 2.00 -16.99
N GLY A 214 10.33 1.91 -16.36
CA GLY A 214 9.80 2.91 -15.44
C GLY A 214 10.45 2.92 -14.05
N LEU A 215 11.38 2.01 -13.76
CA LEU A 215 12.09 1.95 -12.48
C LEU A 215 13.50 2.56 -12.60
N VAL A 216 13.92 3.22 -11.52
CA VAL A 216 15.33 3.62 -11.31
C VAL A 216 15.77 3.04 -9.99
N LEU A 217 16.41 1.86 -10.06
CA LEU A 217 16.85 1.11 -8.89
C LEU A 217 18.28 1.50 -8.49
N VAL A 218 18.51 1.82 -7.22
CA VAL A 218 19.82 2.24 -6.71
C VAL A 218 20.16 1.51 -5.41
N GLY A 219 20.82 0.36 -5.52
CA GLY A 219 21.14 -0.47 -4.35
C GLY A 219 19.88 -1.03 -3.68
N THR A 220 19.95 -1.23 -2.37
CA THR A 220 18.91 -1.87 -1.57
C THR A 220 18.61 -1.08 -0.29
N LEU A 221 17.43 -1.31 0.27
CA LEU A 221 17.03 -0.90 1.62
C LEU A 221 16.97 -2.13 2.52
N ALA A 222 17.35 -1.97 3.79
CA ALA A 222 17.07 -2.97 4.82
C ALA A 222 15.56 -3.09 5.01
N ASN A 223 15.05 -4.32 5.01
CA ASN A 223 13.64 -4.59 5.18
C ASN A 223 13.28 -4.59 6.67
N PRO A 224 12.38 -3.70 7.12
CA PRO A 224 11.99 -3.64 8.53
C PRO A 224 11.21 -4.89 8.99
N LEU A 225 10.74 -5.74 8.08
CA LEU A 225 10.11 -7.01 8.46
C LEU A 225 11.10 -8.15 8.72
N ALA A 226 12.37 -8.02 8.34
CA ALA A 226 13.34 -9.11 8.42
C ALA A 226 13.77 -9.48 9.85
N GLY A 227 13.46 -8.63 10.84
CA GLY A 227 13.81 -8.77 12.26
C GLY A 227 12.69 -9.37 13.11
#